data_AF-A0A1J4W676-F1
#
_entry.id   AF-A0A1J4W676-F1
#
_cell.length_a   1.000
_cell.length_b   1.000
_cell.length_c   1.000
_cell.angle_alpha   90.00
_cell.angle_beta   90.00
_cell.angle_gamma   90.00
#
_symmetry.space_group_name_H-M   'P 1'
#
loop_
_entity.id
_entity.type
_entity.pdbx_description
1 polymer ?
#
loop_
_entity_poly.entity_id
_entity_poly.type
_entity_poly.pdbx_seq_one_letter_code
_entity_poly.pdbx_strand_id
1 'polypeptide(L)' 'MKPGNLMWECDSCGKIEYGGNPPEECEECWKMNSFVQVDEDELDIKREANIVEKIKIDFDKEDEDADEEED' A
#
# COMPACT_ATOMS: atom_id res chain seq x y z
N MET A 1 3.24 9.10 -22.91
CA MET A 1 3.68 9.59 -21.59
C MET A 1 2.62 10.56 -21.11
N LYS A 2 1.69 10.09 -20.28
CA LYS A 2 0.69 10.98 -19.67
C LYS A 2 1.40 11.82 -18.60
N PRO A 3 1.04 13.10 -18.43
CA PRO A 3 1.66 13.94 -17.41
C PRO A 3 1.41 13.28 -16.05
N GLY A 4 2.46 12.69 -15.50
CA GLY A 4 2.44 11.91 -14.27
C GLY A 4 2.04 12.83 -13.13
N ASN A 5 0.94 12.48 -12.47
CA ASN A 5 0.69 13.00 -11.15
C ASN A 5 1.78 12.41 -10.27
N LEU A 6 2.68 13.24 -9.73
CA LEU A 6 3.70 12.74 -8.83
C LEU A 6 3.04 12.25 -7.55
N MET A 7 3.52 11.14 -7.01
CA MET A 7 3.06 10.61 -5.74
C MET A 7 4.08 10.92 -4.66
N TRP A 8 3.56 11.22 -3.48
CA TRP A 8 4.34 11.62 -2.32
C TRP A 8 3.95 10.75 -1.15
N GLU A 9 4.87 9.91 -0.67
CA GLU A 9 4.68 9.06 0.51
C GLU A 9 5.26 9.73 1.74
N CYS A 10 4.50 9.83 2.82
CA CYS A 10 5.04 10.29 4.09
C CYS A 10 5.88 9.19 4.73
N ASP A 11 7.19 9.39 4.84
CA ASP A 11 8.14 8.43 5.45
C ASP A 11 7.79 8.09 6.91
N SER A 12 7.09 8.99 7.61
CA SER A 12 6.75 8.78 9.03
C SER A 12 5.45 8.04 9.31
N CYS A 13 4.49 8.04 8.37
CA CYS A 13 3.20 7.36 8.59
C CYS A 13 2.74 6.48 7.41
N GLY A 14 3.35 6.62 6.24
CA GLY A 14 2.98 5.89 5.02
C GLY A 14 1.83 6.51 4.22
N LYS A 15 1.36 7.73 4.57
CA LYS A 15 0.30 8.42 3.81
C LYS A 15 0.77 8.75 2.39
N ILE A 16 -0.01 8.37 1.38
CA ILE A 16 0.23 8.72 -0.03
C ILE A 16 -0.62 9.92 -0.44
N GLU A 17 0.02 10.97 -0.95
CA GLU A 17 -0.60 12.15 -1.54
C GLU A 17 -0.28 12.23 -3.04
N TYR A 18 -1.25 12.67 -3.85
CA TYR A 18 -1.10 12.78 -5.31
C TYR A 18 -1.08 14.25 -5.73
N GLY A 19 -0.04 14.70 -6.43
CA GLY A 19 0.06 16.07 -6.91
C GLY A 19 1.44 16.43 -7.46
N GLY A 20 1.54 17.55 -8.18
CA GLY A 20 2.80 17.99 -8.79
C GLY A 20 3.90 18.40 -7.77
N ASN A 21 3.54 18.65 -6.52
CA ASN A 21 4.45 19.15 -5.49
C ASN A 21 4.18 18.44 -4.14
N PRO A 22 5.23 18.25 -3.31
CA PRO A 22 5.07 17.66 -1.98
C PRO A 22 4.29 18.59 -1.07
N PRO A 23 3.42 18.06 -0.19
CA PRO A 23 2.84 18.84 0.91
C PRO A 23 3.93 19.25 1.90
N GLU A 24 3.80 20.46 2.45
CA GLU A 24 4.71 20.93 3.51
C GLU A 24 4.46 20.21 4.84
N GLU A 25 3.21 19.83 5.11
CA GLU A 25 2.78 19.18 6.35
C GLU A 25 1.90 17.96 6.03
N CYS A 26 2.16 16.85 6.73
CA CYS A 26 1.33 15.65 6.65
C CYS A 26 0.07 15.83 7.50
N GLU A 27 -1.10 15.78 6.90
CA GLU A 27 -2.40 15.87 7.60
C GLU A 27 -2.67 14.69 8.57
N GLU A 28 -1.95 13.58 8.44
CA GLU A 28 -2.14 12.39 9.25
C GLU A 28 -1.25 12.37 10.51
N CYS A 29 0.04 12.69 10.36
CA CYS A 29 1.01 12.67 11.46
C CYS A 29 1.56 14.05 11.84
N TRP A 30 1.17 15.09 11.10
CA TRP A 30 1.51 16.51 11.31
C TRP A 30 3.01 16.78 11.25
N LYS A 31 3.76 15.88 10.63
CA LYS A 31 5.17 16.09 10.33
C LYS A 31 5.34 16.96 9.10
N MET A 32 6.30 17.86 9.19
CA MET A 32 6.70 18.72 8.09
C MET A 32 7.79 18.07 7.25
N ASN A 33 7.82 18.37 5.95
CA ASN A 33 8.87 17.94 5.00
C ASN A 33 9.23 16.45 5.09
N SER A 34 8.25 15.60 5.39
CA SER A 34 8.44 14.16 5.56
C SER A 34 7.93 13.36 4.36
N PHE A 35 7.55 14.05 3.28
CA PHE A 35 7.08 13.43 2.05
C PHE A 35 8.24 13.15 1.10
N VAL A 36 8.35 11.90 0.65
CA VAL A 36 9.30 11.44 -0.35
C VAL A 36 8.57 11.15 -1.65
N GLN A 37 9.20 11.47 -2.78
CA GLN A 37 8.64 11.16 -4.09
C GLN A 37 8.69 9.66 -4.33
N VAL A 38 7.56 9.08 -4.71
CA VAL A 38 7.44 7.68 -5.10
C VAL A 38 6.92 7.59 -6.54
N ASP A 39 7.42 6.59 -7.27
CA ASP A 39 7.06 6.36 -8.66
C ASP A 39 5.75 5.56 -8.76
N GLU A 40 4.93 5.87 -9.76
CA GLU A 40 3.63 5.19 -9.97
C GLU A 40 3.84 3.69 -10.17
N ASP A 41 4.84 3.34 -10.99
CA ASP A 41 5.20 1.95 -11.28
C ASP A 41 5.57 1.19 -9.99
N GLU A 42 6.23 1.82 -9.02
CA GLU A 42 6.60 1.18 -7.76
C GLU A 42 5.36 0.94 -6.87
N LEU A 43 4.43 1.90 -6.83
CA LEU A 43 3.19 1.78 -6.06
C LEU A 43 2.26 0.71 -6.64
N ASP A 44 2.15 0.59 -7.96
CA ASP A 44 1.35 -0.47 -8.57
C ASP A 44 1.95 -1.85 -8.29
N ILE A 45 3.27 -2.02 -8.36
CA ILE A 45 3.94 -3.28 -7.96
C ILE A 45 3.65 -3.62 -6.49
N LYS A 46 3.76 -2.64 -5.58
CA LYS A 46 3.46 -2.82 -4.14
C LYS A 46 1.99 -3.20 -3.92
N ARG A 47 1.06 -2.59 -4.66
CA ARG A 47 -0.38 -2.88 -4.58
C ARG A 47 -0.69 -4.29 -5.08
N GLU A 48 -0.13 -4.68 -6.21
CA GLU A 48 -0.28 -6.04 -6.76
C GLU A 48 0.27 -7.09 -5.78
N ALA A 49 1.43 -6.85 -5.18
CA ALA A 49 2.02 -7.74 -4.19
C ALA A 49 1.11 -7.92 -2.96
N ASN A 50 0.52 -6.83 -2.44
CA ASN A 50 -0.40 -6.90 -1.29
C ASN A 50 -1.66 -7.72 -1.61
N ILE A 51 -2.20 -7.57 -2.82
CA ILE A 51 -3.37 -8.33 -3.27
C ILE A 51 -3.04 -9.83 -3.36
N VAL A 52 -1.91 -10.17 -3.96
CA VAL A 52 -1.45 -11.57 -4.07
C VAL A 52 -1.22 -12.21 -2.70
N GLU A 53 -0.67 -11.46 -1.75
CA GLU A 53 -0.47 -11.94 -0.38
C GLU A 53 -1.79 -12.24 0.32
N LYS A 54 -2.77 -11.31 0.25
CA LYS A 54 -4.12 -11.55 0.81
C LYS A 54 -4.80 -12.77 0.19
N ILE A 55 -4.77 -12.90 -1.13
CA ILE A 55 -5.40 -14.04 -1.83
C ILE A 55 -4.80 -15.38 -1.37
N LYS A 56 -3.48 -15.45 -1.12
CA LYS A 56 -2.85 -16.67 -0.58
C LYS A 56 -3.35 -16.99 0.84
N ILE A 57 -3.46 -15.98 1.69
CA ILE A 57 -3.94 -16.15 3.08
C ILE A 57 -5.39 -16.66 3.09
N ASP A 58 -6.25 -16.15 2.20
CA ASP A 58 -7.64 -16.61 2.09
C ASP A 58 -7.71 -18.08 1.60
N PHE A 59 -6.86 -18.49 0.66
CA PHE A 59 -6.84 -19.88 0.15
C PHE A 59 -6.35 -20.91 1.17
N ASP A 60 -5.29 -20.62 1.94
CA ASP A 60 -4.79 -21.52 2.99
C ASP A 60 -5.79 -21.70 4.16
N LYS A 61 -6.74 -20.77 4.34
CA LYS A 61 -7.70 -20.80 5.44
C LYS A 61 -8.89 -21.73 5.19
N GLU A 62 -9.17 -22.10 3.95
CA GLU A 62 -10.27 -23.02 3.59
C GLU A 62 -9.91 -24.51 3.76
N ASP A 63 -8.64 -24.87 3.96
CA ASP A 63 -8.19 -26.27 4.08
C ASP A 63 -8.15 -26.80 5.55
N GLU A 64 -8.26 -25.92 6.56
CA GLU A 64 -8.16 -26.31 8.00
C GLU A 64 -9.48 -26.78 8.63
N ASP A 65 -10.63 -26.71 7.94
CA ASP A 65 -11.96 -27.05 8.49
C ASP A 65 -12.50 -28.42 8.01
N ALA A 66 -11.66 -29.31 7.48
CA ALA A 66 -12.10 -30.58 6.86
C ALA A 66 -11.70 -31.88 7.61
N ASP A 67 -11.14 -31.83 8.82
CA ASP A 67 -10.60 -33.03 9.51
C ASP A 67 -11.09 -33.22 10.96
N GLU A 68 -12.40 -33.07 11.23
CA GLU A 68 -13.02 -33.64 12.44
C GLU A 68 -14.42 -34.21 12.14
N GLU A 69 -14.47 -35.29 11.35
CA GLU A 69 -15.58 -36.25 11.34
C GLU A 69 -14.98 -37.67 11.37
N GLU A 70 -14.51 -38.12 12.54
CA GLU A 70 -14.37 -39.55 12.82
C GLU A 70 -14.61 -39.88 14.31
N ASP A 71 -15.63 -40.73 14.52
CA ASP A 71 -16.14 -41.44 15.72
C ASP A 71 -17.07 -40.74 16.74
#